data_AF-A0A524HR29-F1
#
_entry.id   AF-A0A524HR29-F1
#
_cell.length_a   1.000
_cell.length_b   1.000
_cell.length_c   1.000
_cell.angle_alpha   90.00
_cell.angle_beta   90.00
_cell.angle_gamma   90.00
#
_symmetry.space_group_name_H-M   'P 1'
#
loop_
_entity.id
_entity.type
_entity.pdbx_description
1 polymer ?
#
loop_
_entity_poly.entity_id
_entity_poly.type
_entity_poly.pdbx_seq_one_letter_code
_entity_poly.pdbx_strand_id
1 'polypeptide(L)'
;MLIALTLFQVKHFVADFVVQTEYQWRNKGTYGHPGGFVHAGIHAAGSLLAVWALGAPLGALILVVIADFTIHYHLDWCKERFNRQFKLSHVDALYWVSFGADQLLHQMTYLAFIWMIVR
;
A
#
# COMPACT_ATOMS: atom_id res chain seq x y z
N MET A 1 3.73 -18.24 -8.02
CA MET A 1 3.44 -17.84 -6.63
C MET A 1 4.58 -17.03 -6.02
N LEU A 2 5.78 -17.61 -5.82
CA LEU A 2 6.90 -16.91 -5.14
C LEU A 2 7.38 -15.64 -5.85
N ILE A 3 7.52 -15.66 -7.18
CA ILE A 3 7.93 -14.47 -7.95
C ILE A 3 6.93 -13.33 -7.74
N ALA A 4 5.63 -13.63 -7.83
CA ALA A 4 4.57 -12.64 -7.62
C ALA A 4 4.64 -12.04 -6.22
N LEU A 5 4.78 -12.88 -5.19
CA LEU A 5 4.96 -12.44 -3.82
C LEU A 5 6.16 -11.50 -3.70
N THR A 6 7.33 -11.89 -4.20
CA THR A 6 8.54 -11.07 -4.16
C THR A 6 8.34 -9.72 -4.84
N LEU A 7 7.71 -9.67 -6.02
CA LEU A 7 7.44 -8.42 -6.73
C LEU A 7 6.57 -7.48 -5.88
N PHE A 8 5.50 -7.99 -5.28
CA PHE A 8 4.62 -7.19 -4.41
C PHE A 8 5.32 -6.76 -3.10
N GLN A 9 6.15 -7.61 -2.49
CA GLN A 9 6.93 -7.22 -1.30
C GLN A 9 7.93 -6.11 -1.63
N VAL A 10 8.71 -6.29 -2.69
CA VAL A 10 9.75 -5.32 -3.10
C VAL A 10 9.12 -4.00 -3.48
N LYS A 11 8.04 -4.00 -4.28
CA LYS A 11 7.38 -2.76 -4.67
C LYS A 11 6.82 -2.02 -3.46
N HIS A 12 6.26 -2.74 -2.49
CA HIS A 12 5.73 -2.13 -1.27
C HIS A 12 6.84 -1.48 -0.47
N PHE A 13 7.94 -2.21 -0.25
CA PHE A 13 9.11 -1.68 0.45
C PHE A 13 9.66 -0.41 -0.22
N VAL A 14 9.83 -0.44 -1.54
CA VAL A 14 10.32 0.71 -2.30
C VAL A 14 9.37 1.90 -2.15
N ALA A 15 8.07 1.67 -2.32
CA ALA A 15 7.05 2.73 -2.26
C ALA A 15 6.94 3.39 -0.88
N ASP A 16 7.00 2.61 0.21
CA ASP A 16 6.82 3.12 1.58
C ASP A 16 8.09 3.71 2.18
N PHE A 17 9.24 3.07 1.92
CA PHE A 17 10.47 3.35 2.68
C PHE A 17 11.56 4.01 1.85
N VAL A 18 11.53 3.88 0.51
CA VAL A 18 12.60 4.40 -0.34
C VAL A 18 12.18 5.68 -1.07
N VAL A 19 11.01 5.69 -1.72
CA VAL A 19 10.59 6.82 -2.57
C VAL A 19 9.55 7.73 -1.92
N GLN A 20 9.00 7.34 -0.77
CA GLN A 20 8.03 8.16 -0.05
C GLN A 20 8.68 9.47 0.43
N THR A 21 8.04 10.59 0.09
CA THR A 21 8.49 11.94 0.42
C THR A 21 7.81 12.51 1.66
N GLU A 22 8.40 13.57 2.22
CA GLU A 22 7.81 14.37 3.30
C GLU A 22 6.41 14.88 3.00
N TYR A 23 6.18 15.30 1.76
CA TYR A 23 4.86 15.74 1.31
C TYR A 23 3.80 14.64 1.44
N GLN A 24 4.15 13.38 1.23
CA GLN A 24 3.20 12.27 1.28
C GLN A 24 2.89 11.87 2.73
N TRP A 25 3.91 11.53 3.53
CA TRP A 25 3.66 10.97 4.87
C TRP A 25 3.06 12.00 5.84
N ARG A 26 3.36 13.30 5.68
CA ARG A 26 2.71 14.35 6.49
C ARG A 26 1.23 14.52 6.18
N ASN A 27 0.81 14.21 4.96
CA ASN A 27 -0.52 14.57 4.47
C ASN A 27 -1.47 13.40 4.21
N LYS A 28 -0.98 12.15 4.11
CA LYS A 28 -1.81 10.97 3.82
C LYS A 28 -2.86 10.65 4.90
N GLY A 29 -2.71 11.21 6.11
CA GLY A 29 -3.73 11.17 7.16
C GLY A 29 -4.87 12.19 7.02
N THR A 30 -4.87 13.03 5.99
CA THR A 30 -5.96 13.98 5.69
C THR A 30 -6.77 13.45 4.51
N TYR A 31 -8.04 13.15 4.74
CA TYR A 31 -8.90 12.57 3.71
C TYR A 31 -9.03 13.52 2.51
N GLY A 32 -8.84 13.00 1.31
CA GLY A 32 -8.91 13.72 0.04
C GLY A 32 -7.63 14.47 -0.31
N HIS A 33 -6.59 14.44 0.53
CA HIS A 33 -5.40 15.25 0.28
C HIS A 33 -4.53 14.65 -0.85
N PRO A 34 -4.01 15.48 -1.79
CA PRO A 34 -3.23 14.98 -2.92
C PRO A 34 -1.99 14.18 -2.52
N GLY A 35 -1.32 14.51 -1.41
CA GLY A 35 -0.23 13.70 -0.86
C GLY A 35 -0.59 12.23 -0.60
N GLY A 36 -1.81 11.94 -0.13
CA GLY A 36 -2.30 10.56 0.01
C GLY A 36 -2.55 9.90 -1.35
N PHE A 37 -3.13 10.63 -2.30
CA PHE A 37 -3.34 10.13 -3.67
C PHE A 37 -2.03 9.87 -4.42
N VAL A 38 -1.03 10.73 -4.28
CA VAL A 38 0.29 10.53 -4.89
C VAL A 38 0.92 9.26 -4.34
N HIS A 39 0.85 9.02 -3.02
CA HIS A 39 1.38 7.81 -2.43
C HIS A 39 0.66 6.53 -2.89
N ALA A 40 -0.68 6.52 -2.82
CA ALA A 40 -1.46 5.41 -3.35
C ALA A 40 -1.24 5.19 -4.87
N GLY A 41 -1.01 6.27 -5.62
CA GLY A 41 -0.67 6.23 -7.04
C GLY A 41 0.68 5.57 -7.32
N ILE A 42 1.70 5.82 -6.50
CA ILE A 42 3.00 5.12 -6.58
C ILE A 42 2.80 3.62 -6.35
N HIS A 43 2.00 3.25 -5.35
CA HIS A 43 1.69 1.84 -5.09
C HIS A 43 0.96 1.19 -6.25
N ALA A 44 -0.07 1.83 -6.78
CA ALA A 44 -0.83 1.36 -7.92
C ALA A 44 0.05 1.22 -9.18
N ALA A 45 0.98 2.14 -9.42
CA ALA A 45 1.97 2.04 -10.49
C ALA A 45 2.95 0.87 -10.27
N GLY A 46 3.39 0.65 -9.04
CA GLY A 46 4.19 -0.53 -8.69
C GLY A 46 3.43 -1.84 -8.91
N SER A 47 2.15 -1.89 -8.56
CA SER A 47 1.28 -3.04 -8.82
C SER A 47 1.03 -3.27 -10.30
N LEU A 48 0.85 -2.20 -11.08
CA LEU A 48 0.77 -2.28 -12.54
C LEU A 48 1.98 -3.01 -13.11
N LEU A 49 3.19 -2.58 -12.72
CA LEU A 49 4.44 -3.18 -13.19
C LEU A 49 4.59 -4.64 -12.74
N ALA A 50 4.25 -4.94 -11.48
CA ALA A 50 4.31 -6.30 -10.95
C ALA A 50 3.35 -7.25 -11.69
N VAL A 51 2.10 -6.85 -11.90
CA VAL A 51 1.08 -7.66 -12.57
C VAL A 51 1.38 -7.80 -14.06
N TRP A 52 1.87 -6.74 -14.70
CA TRP A 52 2.31 -6.78 -16.09
C TRP A 52 3.49 -7.74 -16.29
N ALA A 53 4.49 -7.71 -15.40
CA ALA A 53 5.64 -8.62 -15.44
C ALA A 53 5.25 -10.10 -15.26
N LEU A 54 4.11 -10.38 -14.63
CA LEU A 54 3.56 -11.73 -14.47
C LEU A 54 2.76 -12.20 -15.70
N GLY A 55 2.60 -11.37 -16.73
CA GLY A 55 1.83 -11.72 -17.93
C GLY A 55 0.32 -11.84 -17.68
N ALA A 56 -0.21 -11.16 -16.67
CA ALA A 56 -1.63 -11.23 -16.34
C ALA A 56 -2.51 -10.58 -17.43
N PRO A 57 -3.75 -11.05 -17.63
CA PRO A 57 -4.66 -10.46 -18.62
C PRO A 57 -5.02 -9.02 -18.25
N LEU A 58 -5.35 -8.20 -19.27
CA LEU A 58 -5.67 -6.78 -19.11
C LEU A 58 -6.75 -6.50 -18.06
N GLY A 59 -7.78 -7.35 -17.97
CA GLY A 59 -8.83 -7.22 -16.96
C GLY A 59 -8.31 -7.33 -15.52
N ALA A 60 -7.38 -8.26 -15.26
CA ALA A 60 -6.77 -8.43 -13.95
C ALA A 60 -5.85 -7.22 -13.61
N LEU A 61 -5.13 -6.71 -14.60
CA LEU A 61 -4.30 -5.52 -14.46
C LEU A 61 -5.13 -4.30 -14.06
N ILE A 62 -6.22 -4.00 -14.78
CA ILE A 62 -7.10 -2.86 -14.47
C ILE A 62 -7.68 -3.02 -13.06
N LEU A 63 -8.17 -4.21 -12.74
CA LEU A 63 -8.77 -4.49 -11.44
C LEU A 63 -7.78 -4.28 -10.29
N VAL A 64 -6.56 -4.82 -10.41
CA VAL A 64 -5.53 -4.68 -9.37
C VAL A 64 -5.08 -3.23 -9.20
N VAL A 65 -4.92 -2.48 -10.29
CA VAL A 65 -4.50 -1.07 -10.22
C VAL A 65 -5.52 -0.23 -9.46
N ILE A 66 -6.80 -0.37 -9.81
CA ILE A 66 -7.89 0.36 -9.14
C ILE A 66 -8.01 -0.09 -7.69
N ALA A 67 -8.01 -1.40 -7.45
CA ALA A 67 -8.14 -1.97 -6.10
C ALA A 67 -6.97 -1.56 -5.20
N ASP A 68 -5.72 -1.64 -5.69
CA ASP A 68 -4.54 -1.25 -4.93
C ASP A 68 -4.60 0.25 -4.60
N PHE A 69 -4.87 1.11 -5.57
CA PHE A 69 -5.02 2.54 -5.30
C PHE A 69 -6.06 2.81 -4.21
N THR A 70 -7.26 2.24 -4.34
CA THR A 70 -8.36 2.48 -3.41
C THR A 70 -8.07 1.89 -2.03
N ILE A 71 -7.69 0.62 -1.94
CA ILE A 71 -7.46 -0.06 -0.66
C ILE A 71 -6.27 0.58 0.05
N HIS A 72 -5.16 0.78 -0.65
CA HIS A 72 -3.93 1.33 -0.08
C HIS A 72 -4.18 2.73 0.50
N TYR A 73 -4.83 3.61 -0.27
CA TYR A 73 -5.19 4.95 0.21
C TYR A 73 -6.00 4.91 1.52
N HIS A 74 -6.99 4.01 1.63
CA HIS A 74 -7.83 3.93 2.83
C HIS A 74 -7.12 3.30 4.01
N LEU A 75 -6.29 2.27 3.80
CA LEU A 75 -5.49 1.66 4.86
C LEU A 75 -4.55 2.69 5.49
N ASP A 76 -3.81 3.40 4.66
CA ASP A 76 -2.88 4.43 5.11
C ASP A 76 -3.58 5.58 5.83
N TRP A 77 -4.69 6.06 5.25
CA TRP A 77 -5.51 7.09 5.89
C TRP A 77 -6.03 6.63 7.26
N CYS A 78 -6.54 5.40 7.37
CA CYS A 78 -7.03 4.82 8.61
C CYS A 78 -5.93 4.74 9.67
N LYS A 79 -4.74 4.23 9.33
CA LYS A 79 -3.60 4.13 10.25
C LYS A 79 -3.12 5.51 10.71
N GLU A 80 -2.97 6.47 9.80
CA GLU A 80 -2.58 7.83 10.18
C GLU A 80 -3.65 8.51 11.04
N ARG A 81 -4.94 8.30 10.73
CA ARG A 81 -6.04 8.84 11.53
C ARG A 81 -6.04 8.26 12.93
N PHE A 82 -5.84 6.95 13.06
CA PHE A 82 -5.69 6.25 14.33
C PHE A 82 -4.52 6.83 15.14
N ASN A 83 -3.33 6.91 14.55
CA ASN A 83 -2.15 7.45 15.22
C ASN A 83 -2.36 8.90 15.69
N ARG A 84 -2.97 9.75 14.86
CA ARG A 84 -3.31 11.15 15.23
C ARG A 84 -4.34 11.23 16.35
N GLN A 85 -5.37 10.39 16.31
CA GLN A 85 -6.43 10.37 17.34
C GLN A 85 -5.85 10.03 18.72
N PHE A 86 -4.91 9.09 18.77
CA PHE A 86 -4.25 8.67 20.01
C PHE A 86 -2.93 9.42 20.30
N LYS A 87 -2.57 10.42 19.47
CA LYS A 87 -1.32 11.20 19.57
C LYS A 87 -0.06 10.33 19.66
N LEU A 88 -0.06 9.21 18.94
CA LEU A 88 1.01 8.22 18.98
C LEU A 88 2.24 8.70 18.22
N SER A 89 3.40 8.34 18.73
CA SER A 89 4.72 8.59 18.17
C SER A 89 5.58 7.32 18.22
N HIS A 90 6.75 7.34 17.59
CA HIS A 90 7.65 6.17 17.53
C HIS A 90 8.15 5.67 18.90
N VAL A 91 7.99 6.44 19.98
CA VAL A 91 8.31 5.99 21.35
C VAL A 91 7.17 5.19 22.00
N ASP A 92 5.97 5.20 21.41
CA ASP A 92 4.80 4.53 21.97
C ASP A 92 4.67 3.09 21.44
N ALA A 93 4.48 2.11 22.33
CA ALA A 93 4.30 0.71 21.92
C ALA A 93 3.11 0.53 20.96
N LEU A 94 2.02 1.27 21.17
CA LEU A 94 0.83 1.21 20.32
C LEU A 94 1.09 1.75 18.91
N TYR A 95 2.06 2.66 18.73
CA TYR A 95 2.48 3.10 17.39
C TYR A 95 3.03 1.92 16.60
N TRP A 96 3.87 1.08 17.21
CA TRP A 96 4.47 -0.09 16.56
C TRP A 96 3.44 -1.17 16.25
N VAL A 97 2.41 -1.33 17.09
CA VAL A 97 1.27 -2.21 16.79
C VAL A 97 0.49 -1.69 15.59
N SER A 98 0.18 -0.38 15.56
CA SER A 98 -0.51 0.27 14.44
C SER A 98 0.29 0.17 13.13
N PHE A 99 1.59 0.45 13.20
CA PHE A 99 2.52 0.30 12.07
C PHE A 99 2.60 -1.17 11.59
N GLY A 100 2.73 -2.14 12.49
CA GLY A 100 2.74 -3.55 12.12
C GLY A 100 1.43 -4.02 11.49
N ALA A 101 0.28 -3.57 12.02
CA ALA A 101 -1.03 -3.88 11.47
C ALA A 101 -1.21 -3.30 10.06
N ASP A 102 -0.73 -2.08 9.84
CA ASP A 102 -0.68 -1.44 8.52
C ASP A 102 0.12 -2.29 7.51
N GLN A 103 1.34 -2.70 7.87
CA GLN A 103 2.14 -3.57 7.00
C GLN A 103 1.42 -4.90 6.72
N LEU A 104 0.82 -5.52 7.74
CA LEU A 104 0.07 -6.78 7.60
C LEU A 104 -1.09 -6.65 6.61
N LEU A 105 -1.92 -5.61 6.73
CA LEU A 105 -3.10 -5.41 5.90
C LEU A 105 -2.74 -5.17 4.42
N HIS A 106 -1.66 -4.44 4.16
CA HIS A 106 -1.13 -4.30 2.80
C HIS A 106 -0.67 -5.65 2.23
N GLN A 107 0.06 -6.47 3.01
CA GLN A 107 0.46 -7.79 2.54
C GLN A 107 -0.72 -8.74 2.32
N MET A 108 -1.76 -8.68 3.15
CA MET A 108 -2.99 -9.46 2.95
C MET A 108 -3.71 -9.07 1.65
N THR A 109 -3.71 -7.78 1.31
CA THR A 109 -4.24 -7.28 0.03
C THR A 109 -3.46 -7.88 -1.15
N TYR A 110 -2.13 -7.95 -1.07
CA TYR A 110 -1.32 -8.56 -2.13
C TYR A 110 -1.47 -10.07 -2.22
N LEU A 111 -1.64 -10.77 -1.10
CA LEU A 111 -1.97 -12.21 -1.14
C LEU A 111 -3.29 -12.45 -1.88
N ALA A 112 -4.31 -11.61 -1.68
CA ALA A 112 -5.57 -11.69 -2.42
C ALA A 112 -5.38 -11.42 -3.93
N PHE A 113 -4.59 -10.41 -4.31
CA PHE A 113 -4.28 -10.16 -5.73
C PHE A 113 -3.52 -11.31 -6.37
N ILE A 114 -2.51 -11.84 -5.69
CA ILE A 114 -1.73 -12.97 -6.18
C ILE A 114 -2.62 -14.21 -6.36
N TRP A 115 -3.49 -14.51 -5.40
CA TRP A 115 -4.43 -15.63 -5.49
C TRP A 115 -5.41 -15.48 -6.66
N MET A 116 -5.82 -14.26 -6.98
CA MET A 116 -6.66 -13.98 -8.13
C MET A 116 -5.93 -14.18 -9.47
N ILE A 117 -4.64 -13.81 -9.54
CA ILE A 117 -3.85 -13.83 -10.77
C ILE A 117 -3.24 -15.22 -11.06
N VAL A 118 -2.65 -15.86 -10.05
CA VAL A 118 -1.77 -17.02 -10.19
C VAL A 118 -2.50 -18.31 -9.85
N ARG A 119 -3.73 -18.47 -10.33
CA ARG A 119 -4.50 -19.71 -10.14
C ARG A 119 -3.86 -20.92 -10.81
#